data_AF-D2W6K9-F1
#
_entry.id   AF-D2W6K9-F1
#
_cell.length_a   1.000
_cell.length_b   1.000
_cell.length_c   1.000
_cell.angle_alpha   90.00
_cell.angle_beta   90.00
_cell.angle_gamma   90.00
#
_symmetry.space_group_name_H-M   'P 1'
#
loop_
_entity.id
_entity.type
_entity.pdbx_description
1 polymer ?
#
loop_
_entity_poly.entity_id
_entity_poly.type
_entity_poly.pdbx_seq_one_letter_code
_entity_poly.pdbx_strand_id
1 'polypeptide(L)'
;MTQLTNLDISCNNKFNGTPLAEIISRMTNLKELAFRFSGLDREGLLWILEMKQLTSLDIYGHLFDSNVEELIYNNLKQLVKLNIKEKPPLNEHVIPLNYSFSW
;
A
#
# COMPACT_ATOMS: atom_id res chain seq x y z
N MET A 1 -4.01 7.58 22.01
CA MET A 1 -2.58 7.33 21.74
C MET A 1 -2.05 8.44 20.84
N THR A 2 -1.37 9.45 21.39
CA THR A 2 -0.97 10.66 20.62
C THR A 2 0.51 10.70 20.24
N GLN A 3 1.31 9.69 20.59
CA GLN A 3 2.77 9.73 20.35
C GLN A 3 3.25 8.71 19.30
N LEU A 4 2.37 7.84 18.81
CA LEU A 4 2.79 6.82 17.86
C LEU A 4 3.03 7.45 16.48
N THR A 5 4.29 7.40 16.04
CA THR A 5 4.75 7.91 14.74
C THR A 5 5.05 6.80 13.74
N ASN A 6 5.23 5.56 14.20
CA ASN A 6 5.61 4.43 13.36
C ASN A 6 4.74 3.24 13.74
N LEU A 7 4.14 2.59 12.75
CA LEU A 7 3.29 1.42 12.95
C LEU A 7 3.59 0.38 11.89
N ASP A 8 3.90 -0.84 12.34
CA ASP A 8 3.99 -2.01 11.49
C ASP A 8 2.92 -3.02 11.93
N ILE A 9 2.02 -3.34 11.01
CA ILE A 9 0.93 -4.31 11.16
C ILE A 9 0.93 -5.32 10.01
N SER A 10 2.12 -5.59 9.46
CA SER A 10 2.31 -6.55 8.39
C SER A 10 1.95 -7.98 8.80
N CYS A 11 1.58 -8.81 7.82
CA CYS A 11 1.30 -10.25 7.96
C CYS A 11 0.19 -10.59 8.97
N ASN A 12 -0.77 -9.67 9.14
CA ASN A 12 -1.93 -9.89 10.00
C ASN A 12 -3.08 -10.49 9.18
N ASN A 13 -2.94 -11.76 8.82
CA ASN A 13 -3.92 -12.52 8.02
C ASN A 13 -5.24 -12.83 8.73
N LYS A 14 -5.40 -12.41 10.00
CA LYS A 14 -6.60 -12.66 10.81
C LYS A 14 -7.69 -11.61 10.62
N PHE A 15 -7.38 -10.50 9.95
CA PHE A 15 -8.30 -9.37 9.79
C PHE A 15 -8.49 -9.03 8.33
N ASN A 16 -9.66 -8.49 7.99
CA ASN A 16 -9.87 -7.81 6.72
C ASN A 16 -9.07 -6.48 6.77
N GLY A 17 -8.26 -6.20 5.74
CA GLY A 17 -7.40 -5.03 5.70
C GLY A 17 -8.17 -3.71 5.67
N THR A 18 -9.37 -3.69 5.10
CA THR A 18 -10.17 -2.45 4.93
C THR A 18 -10.66 -1.85 6.24
N PRO A 19 -11.34 -2.58 7.14
CA PRO A 19 -11.71 -2.06 8.47
C PRO A 19 -10.49 -1.60 9.27
N LEU A 20 -9.36 -2.30 9.15
CA LEU A 20 -8.14 -1.93 9.86
C LEU A 20 -7.54 -0.63 9.30
N ALA A 21 -7.55 -0.43 7.99
CA ALA A 21 -7.12 0.81 7.35
C ALA A 21 -7.98 2.01 7.78
N GLU A 22 -9.31 1.84 7.90
CA GLU A 22 -10.20 2.88 8.42
C GLU A 22 -9.80 3.30 9.84
N ILE A 23 -9.57 2.34 10.75
CA ILE A 23 -9.16 2.63 12.13
C ILE A 23 -7.81 3.37 12.15
N ILE A 24 -6.85 2.92 11.33
CA ILE A 24 -5.50 3.50 11.29
C ILE A 24 -5.49 4.90 10.67
N SER A 25 -6.38 5.20 9.73
CA SER A 25 -6.51 6.53 9.13
C SER A 25 -6.74 7.64 10.17
N ARG A 26 -7.30 7.28 11.32
CA ARG A 26 -7.56 8.20 12.46
C ARG A 26 -6.29 8.51 13.28
N MET A 27 -5.16 7.83 13.01
CA MET A 27 -3.88 8.07 13.67
C MET A 27 -3.15 9.27 13.05
N THR A 28 -3.53 10.47 13.48
CA THR A 28 -3.09 11.75 12.90
C THR A 28 -1.59 12.06 13.06
N ASN A 29 -0.89 11.39 13.99
CA ASN A 29 0.54 11.58 14.22
C ASN A 29 1.44 10.56 13.53
N LEU A 30 0.85 9.55 12.87
CA LEU A 30 1.61 8.51 12.21
C LEU A 30 2.39 9.06 11.02
N LYS A 31 3.70 8.80 10.96
CA LYS A 31 4.60 9.19 9.88
C LYS A 31 4.98 8.00 9.00
N GLU A 32 5.07 6.82 9.59
CA GLU A 32 5.47 5.61 8.89
C GLU A 32 4.46 4.50 9.12
N LEU A 33 3.97 3.92 8.02
CA LEU A 33 3.05 2.79 8.03
C LEU A 33 3.61 1.65 7.21
N ALA A 34 3.77 0.49 7.84
CA ALA A 34 3.95 -0.79 7.18
C ALA A 34 2.69 -1.65 7.38
N PHE A 35 2.05 -1.98 6.27
CA PHE A 35 0.81 -2.73 6.19
C PHE A 35 1.02 -3.72 5.06
N ARG A 36 1.90 -4.71 5.22
CA ARG A 36 2.19 -5.70 4.16
C ARG A 36 1.36 -6.96 4.35
N PHE A 37 0.95 -7.64 3.28
CA PHE A 37 0.31 -8.98 3.37
C PHE A 37 -0.83 -9.08 4.41
N SER A 38 -1.68 -8.06 4.49
CA SER A 38 -2.75 -7.98 5.51
C SER A 38 -4.12 -7.75 4.87
N GLY A 39 -4.29 -8.16 3.60
CA GLY A 39 -5.58 -8.13 2.90
C GLY A 39 -6.12 -6.73 2.62
N LEU A 40 -5.24 -5.72 2.45
CA LEU A 40 -5.62 -4.39 2.03
C LEU A 40 -6.11 -4.43 0.57
N ASP A 41 -7.35 -4.02 0.36
CA ASP A 41 -7.94 -3.85 -0.98
C ASP A 41 -7.97 -2.37 -1.39
N ARG A 42 -8.62 -2.07 -2.52
CA ARG A 42 -8.73 -0.72 -3.06
C ARG A 42 -9.53 0.22 -2.14
N GLU A 43 -10.56 -0.26 -1.45
CA GLU A 43 -11.34 0.55 -0.51
C GLU A 43 -10.51 0.87 0.74
N GLY A 44 -9.80 -0.13 1.27
CA GLY A 44 -8.84 0.06 2.35
C GLY A 44 -7.75 1.07 2.00
N LEU A 45 -7.23 1.04 0.77
CA LEU A 45 -6.24 1.99 0.30
C LEU A 45 -6.78 3.44 0.33
N LEU A 46 -8.04 3.70 -0.03
CA LEU A 46 -8.61 5.05 -0.01
C LEU A 46 -8.51 5.69 1.38
N TRP A 47 -8.69 4.92 2.46
CA TRP A 47 -8.49 5.42 3.83
C TRP A 47 -7.05 5.83 4.12
N ILE A 48 -6.07 5.07 3.60
CA ILE A 48 -4.65 5.39 3.74
C ILE A 48 -4.28 6.65 2.94
N LEU A 49 -4.92 6.87 1.79
CA LEU A 49 -4.67 8.06 0.96
C LEU A 49 -5.07 9.37 1.65
N GLU A 50 -5.94 9.33 2.66
CA GLU A 50 -6.30 10.49 3.47
C GLU A 50 -5.24 10.84 4.53
N MET A 51 -4.27 9.95 4.77
CA MET A 51 -3.21 10.15 5.77
C MET A 51 -2.07 11.05 5.24
N LYS A 52 -2.37 12.33 4.99
CA LYS A 52 -1.43 13.33 4.44
C LYS A 52 -0.18 13.58 5.30
N GLN A 53 -0.19 13.11 6.54
CA GLN A 53 0.93 13.18 7.47
C GLN A 53 2.03 12.14 7.21
N LEU A 54 1.75 11.08 6.45
CA LEU A 54 2.70 9.98 6.20
C LEU A 54 3.87 10.45 5.34
N THR A 55 5.07 10.01 5.71
CA THR A 55 6.33 10.19 4.96
C THR A 55 6.87 8.86 4.42
N SER A 56 6.44 7.73 4.99
CA SER A 56 6.75 6.38 4.51
C SER A 56 5.51 5.51 4.47
N LEU A 57 5.27 4.85 3.34
CA LEU A 57 4.21 3.88 3.16
C LEU A 57 4.74 2.58 2.55
N ASP A 58 4.45 1.47 3.20
CA ASP A 58 4.76 0.13 2.71
C ASP A 58 3.52 -0.75 2.75
N ILE A 59 2.95 -1.01 1.58
CA ILE A 59 1.76 -1.84 1.36
C ILE A 59 2.06 -3.03 0.44
N TYR A 60 3.31 -3.48 0.46
CA TYR A 60 3.77 -4.64 -0.30
C TYR A 60 2.92 -5.90 -0.06
N GLY A 61 2.77 -6.73 -1.09
CA GLY A 61 2.08 -8.02 -0.96
C GLY A 61 0.56 -7.91 -0.96
N HIS A 62 0.03 -6.91 -1.68
CA HIS A 62 -1.39 -6.74 -1.94
C HIS A 62 -1.68 -6.73 -3.44
N LEU A 63 -2.86 -7.23 -3.80
CA LEU A 63 -3.33 -7.28 -5.16
C LEU A 63 -4.15 -6.02 -5.46
N PHE A 64 -3.50 -5.03 -6.08
CA PHE A 64 -4.16 -3.83 -6.59
C PHE A 64 -4.28 -3.86 -8.11
N ASP A 65 -5.14 -3.00 -8.64
CA ASP A 65 -5.21 -2.72 -10.07
C ASP A 65 -3.96 -1.95 -10.56
N SER A 66 -3.75 -1.92 -11.87
CA SER A 66 -2.54 -1.36 -12.49
C SER A 66 -2.37 0.15 -12.29
N ASN A 67 -3.40 0.85 -11.82
CA ASN A 67 -3.40 2.30 -11.60
C ASN A 67 -2.97 2.71 -10.17
N VAL A 68 -2.70 1.74 -9.28
CA VAL A 68 -2.48 2.01 -7.86
C VAL A 68 -1.33 2.97 -7.59
N GLU A 69 -0.25 2.89 -8.38
CA GLU A 69 0.92 3.74 -8.19
C GLU A 69 0.57 5.20 -8.50
N GLU A 70 -0.09 5.44 -9.64
CA GLU A 70 -0.54 6.76 -10.05
C GLU A 70 -1.50 7.37 -9.02
N LEU A 71 -2.44 6.56 -8.51
CA LEU A 71 -3.37 6.99 -7.46
C LEU A 71 -2.61 7.43 -6.19
N ILE A 72 -1.62 6.65 -5.74
CA ILE A 72 -0.81 6.99 -4.56
C ILE A 72 0.03 8.24 -4.81
N TYR A 73 0.71 8.34 -5.94
CA TYR A 73 1.53 9.50 -6.28
C TYR A 73 0.71 10.79 -6.39
N ASN A 74 -0.53 10.71 -6.87
CA ASN A 74 -1.42 11.86 -6.97
C ASN A 74 -1.95 12.32 -5.59
N ASN A 75 -2.10 11.41 -4.63
CA ASN A 75 -2.71 11.71 -3.33
C ASN A 75 -1.69 11.93 -2.19
N LEU A 76 -0.53 11.30 -2.23
CA LEU A 76 0.48 11.31 -1.16
C LEU A 76 1.84 11.83 -1.65
N LYS A 77 1.82 13.03 -2.24
CA LYS A 77 3.00 13.71 -2.83
C LYS A 77 4.14 13.99 -1.84
N GLN A 78 3.86 13.93 -0.54
CA GLN A 78 4.81 14.15 0.53
C GLN A 78 5.60 12.89 0.94
N LEU A 79 5.28 11.71 0.38
CA LEU A 79 6.01 10.48 0.69
C LEU A 79 7.47 10.57 0.23
N VAL A 80 8.38 10.19 1.13
CA VAL A 80 9.82 10.03 0.85
C VAL A 80 10.12 8.57 0.50
N LYS A 81 9.32 7.63 1.04
CA LYS A 81 9.48 6.20 0.81
C LYS A 81 8.13 5.55 0.48
N LEU A 82 8.11 4.79 -0.60
CA LEU A 82 6.94 4.04 -1.06
C LEU A 82 7.35 2.63 -1.49
N ASN A 83 6.64 1.61 -1.00
CA ASN A 83 6.79 0.21 -1.41
C ASN A 83 5.41 -0.43 -1.61
N ILE A 84 5.11 -0.89 -2.83
CA ILE A 84 3.74 -1.24 -3.26
C ILE A 84 3.62 -2.50 -4.12
N LYS A 85 4.71 -3.03 -4.68
CA LYS A 85 4.65 -4.13 -5.65
C LYS A 85 5.23 -5.42 -5.10
N GLU A 86 4.42 -6.47 -5.13
CA GLU A 86 4.87 -7.85 -4.97
C GLU A 86 5.95 -8.18 -6.02
N LYS A 87 7.03 -8.85 -5.61
CA LYS A 87 7.91 -9.50 -6.60
C LYS A 87 7.13 -10.69 -7.14
N PRO A 88 6.83 -10.77 -8.45
CA PRO A 88 6.13 -11.94 -8.99
C PRO A 88 6.87 -13.20 -8.52
N PRO A 89 6.16 -14.27 -8.13
CA PRO A 89 6.80 -15.48 -7.68
C PRO A 89 7.89 -15.85 -8.69
N LEU A 90 9.13 -15.88 -8.23
CA LEU A 90 10.20 -16.49 -8.99
C LEU A 90 9.71 -17.93 -9.22
N ASN A 91 9.69 -18.37 -10.48
CA ASN A 91 9.30 -19.71 -10.98
C ASN A 91 7.78 -19.82 -11.22
N GLU A 92 7.21 -20.08 -12.41
CA GLU A 92 7.65 -20.86 -13.58
C GLU A 92 7.05 -20.31 -14.90
N HIS A 93 7.83 -20.28 -15.98
CA HIS A 93 7.41 -20.08 -17.39
C HIS A 93 6.52 -18.89 -17.77
N VAL A 94 7.06 -17.66 -17.77
CA VAL A 94 6.52 -16.58 -18.61
C VAL A 94 7.07 -16.75 -20.02
N ILE A 95 6.26 -17.27 -20.94
CA ILE A 95 6.46 -17.00 -22.38
C ILE A 95 6.10 -15.52 -22.55
N PRO A 96 7.03 -14.64 -22.99
CA PRO A 96 6.71 -13.23 -23.15
C PRO A 96 5.65 -13.07 -24.25
N LEU A 97 4.42 -12.73 -23.84
CA LEU A 97 3.43 -12.19 -24.77
C LEU A 97 3.89 -10.78 -25.14
N ASN A 98 4.52 -10.69 -26.32
CA ASN A 98 4.66 -9.53 -27.19
C ASN A 98 4.18 -8.21 -26.60
N TYR A 99 5.12 -7.41 -26.09
CA TYR A 99 4.96 -5.97 -26.01
C TYR A 99 4.93 -5.40 -27.43
N SER A 100 3.75 -5.05 -27.94
CA SER A 100 3.62 -4.09 -29.04
C SER A 100 3.35 -2.71 -28.45
N PHE A 101 4.41 -1.92 -28.29
CA PHE A 101 4.27 -0.47 -28.23
C PHE A 101 4.11 0.04 -29.66
N SER A 102 2.98 0.68 -29.95
CA SER A 102 2.83 1.52 -31.13
C SER A 102 3.27 2.94 -30.74
N TRP A 103 4.17 3.49 -31.55
CA TRP A 103 4.86 4.78 -31.52
C TRP A 103 4.05 5.97 -31.01
#